data_AF-A0A0G4FSH3-F1
#
_entry.id   AF-A0A0G4FSH3-F1
#
_cell.length_a   1.000
_cell.length_b   1.000
_cell.length_c   1.000
_cell.angle_alpha   90.00
_cell.angle_beta   90.00
_cell.angle_gamma   90.00
#
_symmetry.space_group_name_H-M   'P 1'
#
loop_
_entity.id
_entity.type
_entity.pdbx_description
1 polymer ?
#
loop_
_entity_poly.entity_id
_entity_poly.type
_entity_poly.pdbx_seq_one_letter_code
_entity_poly.pdbx_strand_id
1 'polypeptide(L)'
;MVKRAATTILRKFFYAPKEPAEVIPSRLAYTFFEDGLLSKLSPLLISPDEETRENAANVLASTLLSISSTIHTVPESQPAILETIIDAGILPNARAPVLPCSGSEGVDMTAEYMLTHLSGCALLIREGNETQQIYAADQECTETLCMFARGLPSRGSFLDTLIADSFTSLLSGNLRQQAKATILRTGGCKEWIEEAAEDPIVSDASA
;
A
#
# COMPACT_ATOMS: atom_id res chain seq x y z
N MET A 1 6.61 -5.50 25.86
CA MET A 1 5.22 -4.98 25.82
C MET A 1 4.62 -5.02 24.42
N VAL A 2 5.35 -4.62 23.36
CA VAL A 2 4.89 -4.63 21.95
C VAL A 2 4.28 -5.96 21.51
N LYS A 3 4.95 -7.10 21.78
CA LYS A 3 4.47 -8.45 21.43
C LYS A 3 3.07 -8.75 21.98
N ARG A 4 2.76 -8.31 23.21
CA ARG A 4 1.45 -8.57 23.85
C ARG A 4 0.32 -7.79 23.19
N ALA A 5 0.57 -6.53 22.83
CA ALA A 5 -0.41 -5.66 22.16
C ALA A 5 -0.68 -6.12 20.71
N ALA A 6 0.38 -6.52 19.99
CA ALA A 6 0.30 -7.13 18.68
C ALA A 6 -0.53 -8.42 18.69
N THR A 7 -0.25 -9.33 19.62
CA THR A 7 -1.03 -10.58 19.76
C THR A 7 -2.50 -10.32 20.06
N THR A 8 -2.85 -9.28 20.81
CA THR A 8 -4.25 -8.91 21.06
C THR A 8 -4.96 -8.45 19.79
N ILE A 9 -4.29 -7.65 18.95
CA ILE A 9 -4.85 -7.18 17.66
C ILE A 9 -5.00 -8.35 16.68
N LEU A 10 -3.96 -9.19 16.54
CA LEU A 10 -4.01 -10.38 15.71
C LEU A 10 -5.13 -11.32 16.16
N ARG A 11 -5.33 -11.51 17.47
CA ARG A 11 -6.46 -12.30 17.99
C ARG A 11 -7.81 -11.68 17.65
N LYS A 12 -7.98 -10.37 17.79
CA LYS A 12 -9.23 -9.71 17.38
C LYS A 12 -9.51 -9.91 15.89
N PHE A 13 -8.46 -9.94 15.06
CA PHE A 13 -8.57 -10.11 13.61
C PHE A 13 -8.87 -11.58 13.20
N PHE A 14 -8.17 -12.56 13.77
CA PHE A 14 -8.32 -13.98 13.43
C PHE A 14 -9.52 -14.67 14.08
N TYR A 15 -9.98 -14.17 15.23
CA TYR A 15 -11.12 -14.73 15.97
C TYR A 15 -12.39 -13.88 15.88
N ALA A 16 -12.39 -12.79 15.11
CA ALA A 16 -13.65 -12.18 14.66
C ALA A 16 -14.45 -13.23 13.85
N PRO A 17 -15.79 -13.29 13.99
CA PRO A 17 -16.61 -14.20 13.21
C PRO A 17 -16.27 -14.05 11.73
N LYS A 18 -15.83 -15.16 11.10
CA LYS A 18 -15.56 -15.20 9.67
C LYS A 18 -16.90 -15.16 8.93
N GLU A 19 -17.41 -13.95 8.70
CA GLU A 19 -18.31 -13.73 7.57
C GLU A 19 -17.53 -14.06 6.28
N PRO A 20 -18.22 -14.57 5.23
CA PRO A 20 -17.56 -15.15 4.07
C PRO A 20 -16.61 -14.11 3.45
N ALA A 21 -15.37 -14.56 3.21
CA ALA A 21 -14.24 -13.88 2.57
C ALA A 21 -14.55 -12.56 1.81
N GLU A 22 -14.80 -11.47 2.52
CA GLU A 22 -15.00 -10.15 1.92
C GLU A 22 -14.46 -9.11 2.90
N VAL A 23 -13.51 -8.31 2.41
CA VAL A 23 -13.27 -6.91 2.77
C VAL A 23 -13.51 -6.57 4.25
N ILE A 24 -12.45 -6.30 5.03
CA ILE A 24 -12.64 -5.62 6.32
C ILE A 24 -13.58 -4.45 6.07
N PRO A 25 -14.81 -4.44 6.64
CA PRO A 25 -15.73 -3.33 6.46
C PRO A 25 -14.98 -2.05 6.74
N SER A 26 -15.06 -1.04 5.86
CA SER A 26 -14.26 0.19 5.96
C SER A 26 -14.26 0.78 7.38
N ARG A 27 -15.41 0.71 8.08
CA ARG A 27 -15.57 1.07 9.49
C ARG A 27 -14.64 0.33 10.45
N LEU A 28 -14.40 -0.96 10.25
CA LEU A 28 -13.47 -1.75 11.05
C LEU A 28 -12.00 -1.38 10.77
N ALA A 29 -11.65 -1.03 9.52
CA ALA A 29 -10.31 -0.56 9.20
C ALA A 29 -9.96 0.75 9.94
N TYR A 30 -10.91 1.68 10.05
CA TYR A 30 -10.74 2.91 10.82
C TYR A 30 -10.67 2.68 12.32
N THR A 31 -11.56 1.85 12.88
CA THR A 31 -11.47 1.47 14.30
C THR A 31 -10.11 0.85 14.63
N PHE A 32 -9.57 0.03 13.73
CA PHE A 32 -8.23 -0.54 13.92
C PHE A 32 -7.12 0.50 13.79
N PHE A 33 -7.24 1.46 12.86
CA PHE A 33 -6.34 2.60 12.80
C PHE A 33 -6.33 3.40 14.12
N GLU A 34 -7.51 3.76 14.64
CA GLU A 34 -7.65 4.48 15.92
C GLU A 34 -7.07 3.70 17.10
N ASP A 35 -7.16 2.37 17.07
CA ASP A 35 -6.51 1.47 18.04
C ASP A 35 -4.97 1.42 17.87
N GLY A 36 -4.39 2.14 16.91
CA GLY A 36 -2.96 2.20 16.62
C GLY A 36 -2.41 0.95 15.94
N LEU A 37 -3.24 0.25 15.13
CA LEU A 37 -2.85 -0.98 14.44
C LEU A 37 -1.59 -0.80 13.59
N LEU A 38 -1.51 0.27 12.80
CA LEU A 38 -0.39 0.54 11.90
C LEU A 38 0.95 0.59 12.65
N SER A 39 1.03 1.41 13.70
CA SER A 39 2.24 1.55 14.53
C SER A 39 2.60 0.28 15.30
N LYS A 40 1.61 -0.55 15.67
CA LYS A 40 1.84 -1.79 16.42
C LYS A 40 2.28 -2.95 15.55
N LEU A 41 1.78 -3.03 14.31
CA LEU A 41 2.07 -4.14 13.40
C LEU A 41 3.28 -3.87 12.50
N SER A 42 3.57 -2.62 12.13
CA SER A 42 4.70 -2.30 11.25
C SER A 42 6.05 -2.89 11.72
N PRO A 43 6.44 -2.79 13.01
CA PRO A 43 7.69 -3.40 13.49
C PRO A 43 7.72 -4.93 13.41
N LEU A 44 6.56 -5.59 13.28
CA LEU A 44 6.49 -7.05 13.17
C LEU A 44 6.78 -7.53 11.75
N LEU A 45 6.74 -6.65 10.75
CA LEU A 45 7.16 -6.97 9.37
C LEU A 45 8.64 -7.37 9.27
N ILE A 46 9.44 -7.05 10.28
CA ILE A 46 10.86 -7.46 10.38
C ILE A 46 11.09 -8.45 11.52
N SER A 47 10.02 -9.06 12.03
CA SER A 47 10.10 -10.12 13.04
C SER A 47 10.91 -11.31 12.52
N PRO A 48 11.78 -11.92 13.35
CA PRO A 48 12.46 -13.17 12.99
C PRO A 48 11.49 -14.37 12.94
N ASP A 49 10.34 -14.26 13.60
CA ASP A 49 9.27 -15.26 13.57
C ASP A 49 8.42 -15.09 12.30
N GLU A 50 8.49 -16.06 11.40
CA GLU A 50 7.85 -16.06 10.07
C GLU A 50 6.34 -15.92 10.15
N GLU A 51 5.67 -16.74 10.97
CA GLU A 51 4.22 -16.68 11.16
C GLU A 51 3.77 -15.30 11.67
N THR A 52 4.49 -14.71 12.63
CA THR A 52 4.21 -13.34 13.11
C THR A 52 4.37 -12.31 12.00
N ARG A 53 5.43 -12.46 11.18
CA ARG A 53 5.77 -11.52 10.10
C ARG A 53 4.70 -11.54 9.01
N GLU A 54 4.32 -12.73 8.53
CA GLU A 54 3.27 -12.94 7.53
C GLU A 54 1.91 -12.45 8.01
N ASN A 55 1.53 -12.79 9.24
CA ASN A 55 0.27 -12.32 9.82
C ASN A 55 0.23 -10.79 9.93
N ALA A 56 1.35 -10.14 10.27
CA ALA A 56 1.43 -8.69 10.29
C ALA A 56 1.29 -8.10 8.88
N ALA A 57 1.97 -8.66 7.88
CA ALA A 57 1.89 -8.23 6.49
C ALA A 57 0.46 -8.37 5.93
N ASN A 58 -0.22 -9.49 6.16
CA ASN A 58 -1.58 -9.71 5.69
C ASN A 58 -2.57 -8.68 6.28
N VAL A 59 -2.50 -8.46 7.59
CA VAL A 59 -3.40 -7.51 8.28
C VAL A 59 -3.11 -6.07 7.84
N LEU A 60 -1.84 -5.69 7.69
CA LEU A 60 -1.45 -4.36 7.21
C LEU A 60 -1.89 -4.14 5.77
N ALA A 61 -1.64 -5.11 4.88
CA ALA A 61 -2.07 -5.05 3.48
C ALA A 61 -3.59 -4.84 3.37
N SER A 62 -4.36 -5.67 4.06
CA SER A 62 -5.83 -5.57 4.07
C SER A 62 -6.32 -4.23 4.61
N THR A 63 -5.71 -3.74 5.70
CA THR A 63 -6.10 -2.47 6.33
C THR A 63 -5.77 -1.29 5.43
N LEU A 64 -4.55 -1.23 4.88
CA LEU A 64 -4.11 -0.14 4.00
C LEU A 64 -4.92 -0.14 2.71
N LEU A 65 -5.24 -1.31 2.14
CA LEU A 65 -6.08 -1.41 0.95
C LEU A 65 -7.50 -0.86 1.20
N SER A 66 -8.12 -1.23 2.33
CA SER A 66 -9.42 -0.68 2.73
C SER A 66 -9.36 0.84 2.98
N ILE A 67 -8.27 1.35 3.56
CA ILE A 67 -8.08 2.79 3.72
C ILE A 67 -7.94 3.46 2.34
N SER A 68 -7.15 2.91 1.42
CA SER A 68 -6.97 3.45 0.05
C SER A 68 -8.26 3.60 -0.74
N SER A 69 -9.25 2.74 -0.48
CA SER A 69 -10.56 2.82 -1.14
C SER A 69 -11.52 3.79 -0.47
N THR A 70 -11.33 4.12 0.81
CA THR A 70 -12.34 4.87 1.60
C THR A 70 -11.83 6.15 2.25
N ILE A 71 -10.54 6.49 2.14
CA ILE A 71 -9.93 7.66 2.81
C ILE A 71 -10.63 8.98 2.51
N HIS A 72 -11.15 9.18 1.30
CA HIS A 72 -11.92 10.36 0.92
C HIS A 72 -13.25 10.52 1.67
N THR A 73 -13.75 9.45 2.32
CA THR A 73 -14.97 9.47 3.13
C THR A 73 -14.74 9.98 4.56
N VAL A 74 -13.48 10.15 4.96
CA VAL A 74 -13.07 10.62 6.30
C VAL A 74 -11.94 11.67 6.21
N PRO A 75 -12.17 12.80 5.51
CA PRO A 75 -11.13 13.79 5.22
C PRO A 75 -10.45 14.36 6.48
N GLU A 76 -11.14 14.39 7.62
CA GLU A 76 -10.60 14.82 8.91
C GLU A 76 -9.52 13.89 9.47
N SER A 77 -9.59 12.59 9.16
CA SER A 77 -8.65 11.57 9.64
C SER A 77 -7.49 11.33 8.67
N GLN A 78 -7.64 11.75 7.42
CA GLN A 78 -6.65 11.55 6.36
C GLN A 78 -5.24 12.04 6.74
N PRO A 79 -5.03 13.28 7.25
CA PRO A 79 -3.67 13.73 7.59
C PRO A 79 -2.98 12.83 8.62
N ALA A 80 -3.71 12.43 9.67
CA ALA A 80 -3.17 11.58 10.73
C ALA A 80 -2.87 10.16 10.24
N ILE A 81 -3.70 9.61 9.35
CA ILE A 81 -3.47 8.30 8.73
C ILE A 81 -2.16 8.34 7.93
N LEU A 82 -1.98 9.34 7.07
CA LEU A 82 -0.80 9.46 6.21
C LEU A 82 0.47 9.70 7.01
N GLU A 83 0.41 10.53 8.06
CA GLU A 83 1.52 10.73 9.01
C GLU A 83 1.88 9.42 9.73
N THR A 84 0.88 8.65 10.17
CA THR A 84 1.10 7.35 10.83
C THR A 84 1.80 6.34 9.91
N ILE A 85 1.50 6.33 8.60
CA ILE A 85 2.19 5.45 7.64
C ILE A 85 3.70 5.73 7.64
N ILE A 86 4.09 7.01 7.69
CA ILE A 86 5.47 7.47 7.72
C ILE A 86 6.11 7.16 9.08
N ASP A 87 5.49 7.59 10.18
CA ASP A 87 6.03 7.47 11.54
C ASP A 87 6.17 6.01 11.99
N ALA A 88 5.22 5.15 11.58
CA ALA A 88 5.31 3.73 11.84
C ALA A 88 6.36 3.02 10.96
N GLY A 89 6.96 3.71 10.00
CA GLY A 89 7.94 3.12 9.08
C GLY A 89 7.36 1.99 8.24
N ILE A 90 6.10 2.08 7.81
CA ILE A 90 5.42 0.99 7.09
C ILE A 90 6.19 0.62 5.82
N LEU A 91 6.53 1.63 5.00
CA LEU A 91 7.23 1.40 3.73
C LEU A 91 8.59 0.73 3.93
N PRO A 92 9.53 1.29 4.74
CA PRO A 92 10.83 0.65 4.92
C PRO A 92 10.73 -0.74 5.57
N ASN A 93 9.80 -0.96 6.50
CA ASN A 93 9.62 -2.27 7.13
C ASN A 93 8.98 -3.30 6.18
N ALA A 94 8.13 -2.88 5.24
CA ALA A 94 7.56 -3.75 4.21
C ALA A 94 8.59 -4.10 3.12
N ARG A 95 9.59 -3.24 2.87
CA ARG A 95 10.71 -3.52 1.96
C ARG A 95 11.83 -4.33 2.61
N ALA A 96 11.99 -4.25 3.93
CA ALA A 96 13.04 -4.92 4.68
C ALA A 96 13.14 -6.47 4.56
N PRO A 97 12.08 -7.25 4.22
CA PRO A 97 12.18 -8.70 4.08
C PRO A 97 13.02 -9.21 2.89
N VAL A 98 13.87 -8.38 2.27
CA VAL A 98 14.98 -8.84 1.41
C VAL A 98 16.04 -9.52 2.30
N LEU A 99 15.67 -10.61 2.98
CA LEU A 99 16.62 -11.54 3.55
C LEU A 99 17.11 -12.42 2.40
N PRO A 100 18.41 -12.41 2.06
CA PRO A 100 18.95 -13.36 1.10
C PRO A 100 18.88 -14.75 1.74
N CYS A 101 17.82 -15.49 1.47
CA CYS A 101 17.86 -16.94 1.64
C CYS A 101 18.93 -17.46 0.68
N SER A 102 19.96 -18.04 1.29
CA SER A 102 21.13 -18.62 0.66
C SER A 102 20.79 -19.40 -0.62
N GLY A 103 21.24 -18.89 -1.77
CA GLY A 103 21.56 -19.72 -2.94
C GLY A 103 20.62 -19.71 -4.14
N SER A 104 19.55 -18.91 -4.19
CA SER A 104 18.71 -18.77 -5.39
C SER A 104 18.54 -17.31 -5.80
N GLU A 105 18.80 -17.03 -7.09
CA GLU A 105 18.45 -15.78 -7.75
C GLU A 105 16.92 -15.59 -7.71
N GLY A 106 16.43 -14.89 -6.68
CA GLY A 106 15.03 -14.54 -6.54
C GLY A 106 14.74 -13.97 -5.16
N VAL A 107 14.26 -12.72 -5.12
CA VAL A 107 13.73 -12.11 -3.91
C VAL A 107 12.33 -12.69 -3.70
N ASP A 108 12.16 -13.63 -2.78
CA ASP A 108 10.86 -14.21 -2.45
C ASP A 108 10.14 -13.30 -1.43
N MET A 109 9.70 -12.14 -1.91
CA MET A 109 8.86 -11.24 -1.13
C MET A 109 7.41 -11.71 -1.28
N THR A 110 6.76 -12.14 -0.20
CA THR A 110 5.38 -12.63 -0.29
C THR A 110 4.44 -11.52 -0.79
N ALA A 111 3.34 -11.91 -1.42
CA ALA A 111 2.38 -10.98 -2.02
C ALA A 111 1.87 -9.91 -1.04
N GLU A 112 1.78 -10.25 0.25
CA GLU A 112 1.30 -9.38 1.33
C GLU A 112 2.28 -8.25 1.66
N TYR A 113 3.60 -8.46 1.62
CA TYR A 113 4.57 -7.37 1.82
C TYR A 113 4.54 -6.41 0.65
N MET A 114 4.50 -6.96 -0.57
CA MET A 114 4.42 -6.14 -1.77
C MET A 114 3.11 -5.34 -1.79
N LEU A 115 2.00 -5.94 -1.37
CA LEU A 115 0.70 -5.26 -1.27
C LEU A 115 0.69 -4.19 -0.15
N THR A 116 1.27 -4.48 1.01
CA THR A 116 1.47 -3.50 2.10
C THR A 116 2.25 -2.29 1.58
N HIS A 117 3.35 -2.53 0.87
CA HIS A 117 4.19 -1.49 0.29
C HIS A 117 3.42 -0.68 -0.77
N LEU A 118 2.79 -1.37 -1.72
CA LEU A 118 1.99 -0.77 -2.80
C LEU A 118 0.87 0.12 -2.25
N SER A 119 0.08 -0.37 -1.31
CA SER A 119 -1.04 0.39 -0.74
C SER A 119 -0.56 1.62 0.04
N GLY A 120 0.52 1.50 0.83
CA GLY A 120 1.13 2.64 1.51
C GLY A 120 1.66 3.69 0.52
N CYS A 121 2.34 3.25 -0.54
CA CYS A 121 2.81 4.11 -1.61
C CYS A 121 1.67 4.86 -2.30
N ALA A 122 0.61 4.14 -2.70
CA ALA A 122 -0.53 4.74 -3.37
C ALA A 122 -1.24 5.78 -2.49
N LEU A 123 -1.37 5.52 -1.19
CA LEU A 123 -1.93 6.49 -0.24
C LEU A 123 -1.11 7.78 -0.19
N LEU A 124 0.20 7.68 0.06
CA LEU A 124 1.05 8.86 0.17
C LEU A 124 1.14 9.66 -1.13
N ILE A 125 1.08 8.99 -2.28
CA ILE A 125 1.15 9.63 -3.59
C ILE A 125 -0.16 10.32 -3.97
N ARG A 126 -1.31 9.66 -3.78
CA ARG A 126 -2.63 10.18 -4.18
C ARG A 126 -3.13 11.25 -3.21
N GLU A 127 -2.96 10.98 -1.92
CA GLU A 127 -3.64 11.70 -0.85
C GLU A 127 -2.71 12.56 0.00
N GLY A 128 -1.39 12.40 -0.19
CA GLY A 128 -0.38 13.10 0.58
C GLY A 128 -0.12 14.53 0.12
N ASN A 129 0.32 15.35 1.06
CA ASN A 129 0.91 16.66 0.77
C ASN A 129 2.32 16.52 0.17
N GLU A 130 2.93 17.64 -0.18
CA GLU A 130 4.26 17.68 -0.81
C GLU A 130 5.33 16.91 -0.04
N THR A 131 5.39 17.05 1.30
CA THR A 131 6.38 16.36 2.13
C THR A 131 6.19 14.85 2.11
N GLN A 132 4.93 14.40 2.19
CA GLN A 132 4.56 12.98 2.18
C GLN A 132 4.82 12.33 0.82
N GLN A 133 4.55 13.07 -0.26
CA GLN A 133 4.86 12.64 -1.62
C GLN A 133 6.37 12.50 -1.82
N ILE A 134 7.18 13.48 -1.38
CA ILE A 134 8.66 13.39 -1.44
C ILE A 134 9.15 12.17 -0.67
N TYR A 135 8.63 11.94 0.53
CA TYR A 135 8.96 10.74 1.30
C TYR A 135 8.63 9.45 0.51
N ALA A 136 7.46 9.37 -0.13
CA ALA A 136 7.10 8.21 -0.95
C ALA A 136 8.07 8.01 -2.13
N ALA A 137 8.54 9.10 -2.75
CA ALA A 137 9.56 9.03 -3.80
C ALA A 137 10.90 8.50 -3.26
N ASP A 138 11.33 8.96 -2.08
CA ASP A 138 12.55 8.47 -1.41
C ASP A 138 12.45 6.99 -1.00
N GLN A 139 11.23 6.46 -0.85
CA GLN A 139 10.97 5.04 -0.61
C GLN A 139 10.79 4.21 -1.89
N GLU A 140 11.11 4.75 -3.07
CA GLU A 140 11.00 4.08 -4.38
C GLU A 140 9.57 3.62 -4.72
N CYS A 141 8.57 4.40 -4.30
CA CYS A 141 7.17 4.11 -4.61
C CYS A 141 6.87 4.17 -6.11
N THR A 142 7.56 5.03 -6.87
CA THR A 142 7.36 5.12 -8.32
C THR A 142 7.82 3.84 -9.03
N GLU A 143 8.98 3.32 -8.65
CA GLU A 143 9.50 2.05 -9.14
C GLU A 143 8.58 0.87 -8.79
N THR A 144 8.08 0.84 -7.56
CA THR A 144 7.13 -0.19 -7.10
C THR A 144 5.84 -0.17 -7.92
N LEU A 145 5.20 1.01 -8.06
CA LEU A 145 4.00 1.17 -8.87
C LEU A 145 4.22 0.72 -10.32
N CYS A 146 5.38 1.08 -10.89
CA CYS A 146 5.76 0.66 -12.24
C CYS A 146 5.97 -0.84 -12.38
N MET A 147 6.51 -1.51 -11.36
CA MET A 147 6.67 -2.97 -11.34
C MET A 147 5.31 -3.67 -11.37
N PHE A 148 4.36 -3.21 -10.56
CA PHE A 148 3.01 -3.75 -10.51
C PHE A 148 2.21 -3.51 -11.80
N ALA A 149 2.33 -2.31 -12.38
CA ALA A 149 1.70 -2.00 -13.67
C ALA A 149 2.11 -2.99 -14.77
N ARG A 150 3.37 -3.47 -14.76
CA ARG A 150 3.88 -4.46 -15.72
C ARG A 150 3.48 -5.90 -15.42
N GLY A 151 3.26 -6.22 -14.15
CA GLY A 151 3.05 -7.58 -13.65
C GLY A 151 1.59 -8.03 -13.59
N LEU A 152 0.63 -7.11 -13.70
CA LEU A 152 -0.81 -7.42 -13.59
C LEU A 152 -1.39 -7.78 -14.98
N PRO A 153 -1.80 -9.04 -15.22
CA PRO A 153 -2.31 -9.48 -16.52
C PRO A 153 -3.78 -9.11 -16.77
N SER A 154 -4.51 -8.55 -15.80
CA SER A 154 -5.93 -8.23 -15.92
C SER A 154 -6.18 -6.74 -15.76
N ARG A 155 -6.80 -6.11 -16.76
CA ARG A 155 -7.35 -4.74 -16.64
C ARG A 155 -8.69 -4.79 -15.92
N GLY A 156 -8.89 -3.89 -14.96
CA GLY A 156 -10.18 -3.67 -14.29
C GLY A 156 -10.25 -4.12 -12.84
N SER A 157 -9.12 -4.50 -12.24
CA SER A 157 -9.03 -4.70 -10.79
C SER A 157 -8.93 -3.35 -10.08
N PHE A 158 -9.38 -3.29 -8.82
CA PHE A 158 -9.19 -2.11 -7.96
C PHE A 158 -7.71 -1.67 -7.89
N LEU A 159 -6.77 -2.62 -7.96
CA LEU A 159 -5.34 -2.33 -7.95
C LEU A 159 -4.89 -1.58 -9.21
N ASP A 160 -5.47 -1.85 -10.38
CA ASP A 160 -5.15 -1.12 -11.60
C ASP A 160 -5.59 0.34 -11.49
N THR A 161 -6.81 0.59 -11.01
CA THR A 161 -7.31 1.94 -10.76
C THR A 161 -6.45 2.66 -9.73
N LEU A 162 -6.07 1.98 -8.64
CA LEU A 162 -5.20 2.53 -7.61
C LEU A 162 -3.84 2.96 -8.17
N ILE A 163 -3.24 2.14 -9.05
CA ILE A 163 -1.95 2.42 -9.68
C ILE A 163 -2.07 3.58 -10.68
N ALA A 164 -3.09 3.57 -11.54
CA ALA A 164 -3.33 4.61 -12.54
C ALA A 164 -3.59 5.98 -11.89
N ASP A 165 -4.41 6.04 -10.85
CA ASP A 165 -4.68 7.27 -10.08
C ASP A 165 -3.39 7.80 -9.44
N SER A 166 -2.55 6.92 -8.90
CA SER A 166 -1.27 7.29 -8.30
C SER A 166 -0.35 7.97 -9.31
N PHE A 167 -0.23 7.41 -10.53
CA PHE A 167 0.55 8.03 -11.58
C PHE A 167 -0.03 9.35 -12.06
N THR A 168 -1.36 9.47 -12.14
CA THR A 168 -2.04 10.72 -12.50
C THR A 168 -1.72 11.82 -11.48
N SER A 169 -1.72 11.50 -10.18
CA SER A 169 -1.29 12.44 -9.12
C SER A 169 0.17 12.87 -9.29
N LEU A 170 1.09 11.92 -9.49
CA LEU A 170 2.52 12.23 -9.70
C LEU A 170 2.77 13.12 -10.92
N LEU A 171 2.05 12.88 -12.02
CA LEU A 171 2.25 13.59 -13.29
C LEU A 171 1.62 14.98 -13.30
N SER A 172 0.70 15.26 -12.39
CA SER A 172 0.04 16.56 -12.20
C SER A 172 0.65 17.40 -11.08
N GLY A 173 1.34 16.78 -10.12
CA GLY A 173 1.93 17.44 -8.96
C GLY A 173 3.41 17.86 -9.07
N ASN A 174 4.01 18.23 -7.94
CA ASN A 174 5.37 18.77 -7.85
C ASN A 174 6.47 17.73 -8.12
N LEU A 175 6.17 16.44 -7.96
CA LEU A 175 7.11 15.33 -8.26
C LEU A 175 7.19 14.94 -9.74
N ARG A 176 6.50 15.69 -10.61
CA ARG A 176 6.35 15.38 -12.03
C ARG A 176 7.67 15.08 -12.75
N GLN A 177 8.74 15.82 -12.47
CA GLN A 177 10.03 15.60 -13.16
C GLN A 177 10.70 14.29 -12.73
N GLN A 178 10.67 13.97 -11.44
CA GLN A 178 11.22 12.72 -10.90
C GLN A 178 10.40 11.52 -11.37
N ALA A 179 9.07 11.60 -11.28
CA ALA A 179 8.17 10.57 -11.78
C ALA A 179 8.36 10.33 -13.28
N LYS A 180 8.45 11.40 -14.09
CA LYS A 180 8.78 11.31 -15.52
C LYS A 180 10.11 10.63 -15.77
N ALA A 181 11.16 10.98 -15.03
CA ALA A 181 12.47 10.35 -15.20
C ALA A 181 12.41 8.84 -14.92
N THR A 182 11.73 8.42 -13.85
CA THR A 182 11.55 6.98 -13.54
C THR A 182 10.70 6.27 -14.60
N ILE A 183 9.57 6.85 -15.03
CA ILE A 183 8.73 6.28 -16.09
C ILE A 183 9.52 6.11 -17.40
N LEU A 184 10.28 7.14 -17.81
CA LEU A 184 11.09 7.13 -19.03
C LEU A 184 12.25 6.13 -18.94
N ARG A 185 12.90 6.00 -17.78
CA ARG A 185 13.99 5.04 -17.56
C ARG A 185 13.49 3.58 -17.61
N THR A 186 12.26 3.34 -17.16
CA THR A 186 11.77 1.97 -16.91
C THR A 186 10.96 1.39 -18.09
N GLY A 187 10.76 2.17 -19.17
CA GLY A 187 10.24 1.72 -20.48
C GLY A 187 8.81 1.16 -20.47
N GLY A 188 8.60 0.01 -19.83
CA GLY A 188 7.31 -0.70 -19.81
C GLY A 188 6.24 -0.11 -18.90
N CYS A 189 6.59 0.84 -18.02
CA CYS A 189 5.60 1.56 -17.20
C CYS A 189 4.91 2.67 -18.01
N LYS A 190 5.61 3.26 -18.98
CA LYS A 190 5.11 4.36 -19.80
C LYS A 190 3.94 3.92 -20.67
N GLU A 191 4.11 2.82 -21.39
CA GLU A 191 3.08 2.26 -22.29
C GLU A 191 1.80 1.93 -21.51
N TRP A 192 1.91 1.32 -20.32
CA TRP A 192 0.75 1.01 -19.48
C TRP A 192 0.03 2.27 -18.98
N ILE A 193 0.78 3.29 -18.55
CA ILE A 193 0.19 4.56 -18.09
C ILE A 193 -0.50 5.30 -19.24
N GLU A 194 0.13 5.36 -20.41
CA GLU A 194 -0.45 5.99 -21.60
C GLU A 194 -1.73 5.28 -22.03
N GLU A 195 -1.73 3.95 -22.03
CA GLU A 195 -2.92 3.15 -22.38
C GLU A 195 -4.04 3.25 -21.32
N ALA A 196 -3.70 3.31 -20.02
CA ALA A 196 -4.67 3.55 -18.95
C ALA A 196 -5.22 4.99 -18.95
N ALA A 197 -4.50 5.96 -19.53
CA ALA A 197 -4.94 7.34 -19.66
C ALA A 197 -5.81 7.58 -20.91
N GLU A 198 -5.62 6.79 -21.97
CA GLU A 198 -6.40 6.84 -23.21
C GLU A 198 -7.78 6.17 -23.08
N ASP A 199 -7.91 5.22 -22.15
CA ASP A 199 -9.18 4.58 -21.79
C ASP A 199 -9.59 5.06 -20.38
N PRO A 200 -10.06 6.31 -20.23
CA PRO A 200 -10.62 6.71 -18.96
C PRO A 200 -11.78 5.74 -18.73
N ILE A 201 -11.71 4.97 -17.64
CA ILE A 201 -12.85 4.24 -17.10
C ILE A 201 -13.87 5.32 -16.70
N VAL A 202 -14.57 5.87 -17.70
CA VAL A 202 -15.63 6.85 -17.53
C VAL A 202 -16.85 6.07 -17.09
N SER A 203 -17.11 6.23 -15.80
CA SER A 203 -18.41 6.26 -15.13
C SER A 203 -19.37 5.09 -15.39
N ASP A 204 -19.64 4.34 -14.32
CA ASP A 204 -21.02 4.29 -13.82
C ASP A 204 -21.01 3.96 -12.32
N ALA A 205 -20.94 5.02 -11.51
CA ALA A 205 -21.42 5.02 -10.12
C ALA A 205 -22.31 6.25 -9.93
N SER A 206 -23.25 6.44 -10.84
CA SER A 206 -24.39 7.33 -10.66
C SER A 206 -25.55 6.86 -11.53
N ALA A 207 -26.28 5.87 -11.01
CA ALA A 207 -27.69 5.60 -11.31
C ALA A 207 -28.35 5.01 -10.06
#